data_AF-A0A6V7JKW3-F1
#
_entry.id   AF-A0A6V7JKW3-F1
#
_cell.length_a   1.000
_cell.length_b   1.000
_cell.length_c   1.000
_cell.angle_alpha   90.00
_cell.angle_beta   90.00
_cell.angle_gamma   90.00
#
_symmetry.space_group_name_H-M   'P 1'
#
loop_
_entity.id
_entity.type
_entity.pdbx_description
1 polymer ?
#
loop_
_entity_poly.entity_id
_entity_poly.type
_entity_poly.pdbx_seq_one_letter_code
_entity_poly.pdbx_strand_id
1 'polypeptide(L)' 'SADSYGSMLELCWKGTRPITMQDGTTRKFLQDNDEVVIR' A
#
# COMPACT_ATOMS: atom_id res chain seq x y z
N SER A 1 -9.16 13.99 1.11
CA SER A 1 -10.32 13.19 0.66
C SER A 1 -10.18 11.78 1.24
N ALA A 2 -11.09 10.85 0.96
CA ALA A 2 -10.92 9.44 1.37
C ALA A 2 -9.66 8.78 0.78
N ASP A 3 -8.95 9.45 -0.13
CA ASP A 3 -7.74 8.98 -0.80
C ASP A 3 -6.44 9.48 -0.12
N SER A 4 -6.53 10.13 1.05
CA SER A 4 -5.39 10.76 1.73
C SER A 4 -4.92 9.95 2.96
N TYR A 5 -4.56 8.68 2.76
CA TYR A 5 -3.95 7.84 3.82
C TYR A 5 -2.43 7.96 3.80
N GLY A 6 -1.81 8.06 4.98
CA GLY A 6 -0.37 8.34 5.12
C GLY A 6 0.51 7.10 5.25
N SER A 7 -0.08 5.91 5.35
CA SER A 7 0.65 4.67 5.59
C SER A 7 -0.02 3.45 4.95
N MET A 8 0.76 2.40 4.71
CA MET A 8 0.23 1.11 4.30
C MET A 8 -0.68 0.48 5.36
N LEU A 9 -0.52 0.84 6.64
CA LEU A 9 -1.38 0.37 7.71
C LEU A 9 -2.81 0.87 7.54
N GLU A 10 -2.96 2.15 7.20
CA GLU A 10 -4.23 2.79 6.93
C GLU A 10 -4.82 2.29 5.60
N LEU A 11 -4.00 2.28 4.54
CA LEU A 11 -4.43 1.82 3.21
C LEU A 11 -4.91 0.37 3.22
N CYS A 12 -4.19 -0.52 3.91
CA CYS A 12 -4.49 -1.95 3.93
C CYS A 12 -5.38 -2.39 5.09
N TRP A 13 -5.88 -1.44 5.90
CA TRP A 13 -6.68 -1.71 7.10
C TRP A 13 -6.06 -2.77 8.02
N LYS A 14 -4.85 -2.50 8.50
CA LYS A 14 -4.04 -3.45 9.28
C LYS A 14 -3.79 -4.79 8.55
N GLY A 15 -3.71 -4.76 7.22
CA GLY A 15 -3.48 -5.93 6.37
C GLY A 15 -4.70 -6.81 6.10
N THR A 16 -5.90 -6.39 6.53
CA THR A 16 -7.15 -7.11 6.23
C THR A 16 -7.68 -6.83 4.82
N ARG A 17 -7.24 -5.73 4.20
CA ARG A 17 -7.62 -5.35 2.84
C ARG A 17 -6.36 -5.14 1.99
N PRO A 18 -5.93 -6.12 1.19
CA PRO A 18 -4.77 -5.94 0.30
C PRO A 18 -5.06 -4.90 -0.79
N ILE A 19 -4.03 -4.18 -1.21
CA ILE A 19 -4.07 -3.21 -2.31
C ILE A 19 -3.57 -3.89 -3.58
N THR A 20 -4.25 -3.67 -4.70
CA THR A 20 -3.78 -4.07 -6.03
C THR A 20 -2.85 -3.00 -6.61
N MET A 21 -1.67 -3.43 -7.03
CA MET A 21 -0.66 -2.60 -7.69
C MET A 21 -0.92 -2.52 -9.19
N GLN A 22 -0.26 -1.58 -9.87
CA GLN A 22 -0.44 -1.34 -11.31
C GLN A 22 -0.05 -2.55 -12.17
N ASP A 23 0.90 -3.36 -11.72
CA ASP A 23 1.34 -4.60 -12.36
C ASP A 23 0.40 -5.80 -12.08
N GLY A 24 -0.70 -5.57 -11.36
CA GLY A 24 -1.67 -6.60 -10.97
C GLY A 24 -1.28 -7.40 -9.73
N THR A 25 -0.08 -7.19 -9.17
CA THR A 25 0.30 -7.81 -7.90
C THR A 25 -0.48 -7.22 -6.73
N THR A 26 -0.48 -7.89 -5.58
CA THR A 26 -1.11 -7.36 -4.37
C THR A 26 -0.07 -7.10 -3.28
N ARG A 27 -0.33 -6.09 -2.43
CA ARG A 27 0.47 -5.81 -1.24
C ARG A 27 -0.41 -5.52 -0.03
N LYS A 28 0.13 -5.85 1.12
CA LYS A 28 -0.37 -5.41 2.44
C LYS A 28 0.62 -4.47 3.11
N PHE A 29 1.90 -4.77 2.96
CA PHE A 29 3.04 -4.00 3.45
C PHE A 29 4.16 -4.08 2.41
N LEU A 30 5.21 -3.29 2.62
CA LEU A 30 6.42 -3.32 1.80
C LEU A 30 7.06 -4.71 1.88
N GLN A 31 7.59 -5.15 0.75
CA GLN A 31 8.41 -6.33 0.63
C GLN A 31 9.84 -5.93 0.29
N ASP A 32 10.77 -6.88 0.44
CA ASP A 32 12.16 -6.66 0.04
C ASP A 32 12.21 -6.22 -1.43
N ASN A 33 13.01 -5.18 -1.70
CA ASN A 33 13.16 -4.54 -3.01
C ASN A 33 11.99 -3.66 -3.47
N ASP A 34 10.96 -3.39 -2.64
CA ASP A 34 10.00 -2.32 -2.95
C ASP A 34 10.66 -0.92 -2.81
N GLU A 35 10.32 -0.01 -3.71
CA GLU A 35 10.78 1.40 -3.69
C GLU A 35 9.61 2.34 -3.33
N VAL A 36 9.86 3.31 -2.43
CA VAL A 36 8.86 4.31 -2.03
C VAL A 36 9.34 5.70 -2.43
N VAL A 37 8.53 6.40 -3.24
CA VAL A 37 8.80 7.76 -3.68
C VAL A 37 7.84 8.73 -2.99
N ILE A 38 8.36 9.57 -2.10
CA ILE A 38 7.61 10.64 -1.42
C ILE A 38 7.86 11.95 -2.18
N ARG A 39 6.80 12.74 -2.41
CA ARG A 39 6.85 14.03 -3.13
C ARG A 39 6.14 15.11 -2.34
#